data_AF-A0A925HTK1-F1
#
_entry.id   AF-A0A925HTK1-F1
#
_cell.length_a   1.000
_cell.length_b   1.000
_cell.length_c   1.000
_cell.angle_alpha   90.00
_cell.angle_beta   90.00
_cell.angle_gamma   90.00
#
_symmetry.space_group_name_H-M   'P 1'
#
loop_
_entity.id
_entity.type
_entity.pdbx_description
1 polymer ?
#
loop_
_entity_poly.entity_id
_entity_poly.type
_entity_poly.pdbx_seq_one_letter_code
_entity_poly.pdbx_strand_id
1 'polypeptide(L)'
;MLRATLRLAKRGILHLASFTGVDSRVRDSEWRRRRLAVIAYHGVSRRDEHLWNDELYVTPEHLRRRLTFLRAEGYVVLPLREGLERLTAGTLPPRAVALTFDDGFRDFADMALPLLSEFNAHATAFVTTHHAVDGQPVFLLALDYLLWHARAVPARNALLGGARVTLETGDRAARFRTRERVEQQLRGRRATPADRMQLLVEVARALDLDAIQLLGADMMRIMTIETLRALPTSLVDLQLHTHRHRMPAAAEELQRELDDNRRVLGTAIPSERCVDTLCYPSGEHDPASFDLLRAWGVRHALTCLPGLASPLENPLIIRRWTDTMGVSDLMFSAMMSGVATALPSRATIGLPQPAAVPPPRRSAWNRMRGTPSVRSGTTQSVTAKPERE
;
A
#
# COMPACT_ATOMS: atom_id res chain seq x y z
N MET A 1 7.56 17.46 23.32
CA MET A 1 6.71 18.64 23.63
C MET A 1 6.20 19.35 22.36
N LEU A 2 7.06 19.86 21.46
CA LEU A 2 6.63 20.59 20.23
C LEU A 2 5.57 19.87 19.36
N ARG A 3 5.66 18.54 19.21
CA ARG A 3 4.70 17.73 18.44
C ARG A 3 3.31 17.65 19.06
N ALA A 4 3.21 17.69 20.39
CA ALA A 4 1.93 17.67 21.08
C ALA A 4 1.28 19.06 20.98
N THR A 5 2.08 20.11 21.16
CA THR A 5 1.66 21.51 21.02
C THR A 5 1.13 21.82 19.62
N LEU A 6 1.82 21.41 18.55
CA LEU A 6 1.36 21.60 17.17
C LEU A 6 0.05 20.84 16.88
N ARG A 7 -0.11 19.64 17.44
CA ARG A 7 -1.36 18.86 17.30
C ARG A 7 -2.53 19.54 18.00
N LEU A 8 -2.31 20.07 19.20
CA LEU A 8 -3.32 20.81 19.96
C LEU A 8 -3.70 22.10 19.23
N ALA A 9 -2.72 22.86 18.74
CA ALA A 9 -2.97 24.07 17.95
C ALA A 9 -3.77 23.77 16.67
N LYS A 10 -3.39 22.72 15.93
CA LYS A 10 -4.12 22.28 14.72
C LYS A 10 -5.57 21.92 15.05
N ARG A 11 -5.82 21.18 16.13
CA ARG A 11 -7.17 20.86 16.60
C ARG A 11 -7.95 22.11 16.98
N GLY A 12 -7.33 23.05 17.70
CA GLY A 12 -7.95 24.33 18.07
C GLY A 12 -8.39 25.14 16.84
N ILE A 13 -7.53 25.24 15.82
CA ILE A 13 -7.85 25.92 14.55
C ILE A 13 -9.04 25.23 13.85
N LEU A 14 -9.03 23.90 13.80
CA LEU A 14 -10.12 23.15 13.16
C LEU A 14 -11.45 23.28 13.92
N HIS A 15 -11.42 23.24 15.25
CA HIS A 15 -12.61 23.49 16.06
C HIS A 15 -13.13 24.91 15.85
N LEU A 16 -12.26 25.91 15.80
CA LEU A 16 -12.66 27.29 15.53
C LEU A 16 -13.26 27.42 14.12
N ALA A 17 -12.65 26.80 13.11
CA ALA A 17 -13.16 26.81 11.74
C ALA A 17 -14.56 26.17 11.65
N SER A 18 -14.77 25.06 12.36
CA SER A 18 -16.07 24.39 12.46
C SER A 18 -17.10 25.23 13.23
N PHE A 19 -16.72 25.78 14.38
CA PHE A 19 -17.59 26.63 15.20
C PHE A 19 -18.03 27.90 14.48
N THR A 20 -17.14 28.49 13.67
CA THR A 20 -17.42 29.71 12.90
C THR A 20 -18.05 29.46 11.53
N GLY A 21 -18.26 28.19 11.16
CA GLY A 21 -18.84 27.76 9.89
C GLY A 21 -17.93 28.01 8.67
N VAL A 22 -16.63 28.27 8.88
CA VAL A 22 -15.66 28.45 7.79
C VAL A 22 -15.54 27.17 6.96
N ASP A 23 -15.58 26.00 7.60
CA ASP A 23 -15.55 24.72 6.91
C ASP A 23 -16.72 24.53 5.95
N SER A 24 -17.93 24.91 6.35
CA SER A 24 -19.13 24.89 5.48
C SER A 24 -18.99 25.88 4.33
N ARG A 25 -18.54 27.11 4.59
CA ARG A 25 -18.33 28.11 3.53
C ARG A 25 -17.29 27.66 2.51
N VAL A 26 -16.18 27.07 2.95
CA VAL A 26 -15.16 26.52 2.05
C VAL A 26 -15.72 25.32 1.29
N ARG A 27 -16.47 24.42 1.95
CA ARG A 27 -17.12 23.26 1.34
C ARG A 27 -18.04 23.65 0.18
N ASP A 28 -18.72 24.79 0.28
CA ASP A 28 -19.66 25.30 -0.74
C ASP A 28 -19.05 26.28 -1.74
N SER A 29 -17.77 26.61 -1.60
CA SER A 29 -17.09 27.60 -2.43
C SER A 29 -16.82 27.11 -3.86
N GLU A 30 -16.70 28.06 -4.79
CA GLU A 30 -16.20 27.79 -6.16
C GLU A 30 -14.80 27.15 -6.16
N TRP A 31 -13.95 27.52 -5.20
CA TRP A 31 -12.64 26.89 -5.04
C TRP A 31 -12.76 25.37 -4.80
N ARG A 32 -13.74 24.94 -3.99
CA ARG A 32 -13.98 23.53 -3.69
C ARG A 32 -14.68 22.80 -4.85
N ARG A 33 -15.57 23.48 -5.59
CA ARG A 33 -16.24 22.93 -6.78
C ARG A 33 -15.27 22.58 -7.90
N ARG A 34 -14.11 23.23 -7.97
CA ARG A 34 -13.05 22.94 -8.96
C ARG A 34 -12.06 21.86 -8.51
N ARG A 35 -12.39 21.11 -7.45
CA ARG A 35 -11.51 20.11 -6.84
C ARG A 35 -12.30 18.85 -6.52
N LEU A 36 -11.68 17.69 -6.60
CA LEU A 36 -12.27 16.42 -6.22
C LEU A 36 -11.65 15.94 -4.91
N ALA A 37 -12.48 15.57 -3.92
CA ALA A 37 -11.98 14.81 -2.79
C ALA A 37 -11.84 13.35 -3.22
N VAL A 38 -10.67 12.76 -2.98
CA VAL A 38 -10.45 11.33 -3.17
C VAL A 38 -10.05 10.76 -1.82
N ILE A 39 -10.75 9.71 -1.36
CA ILE A 39 -10.50 9.05 -0.09
C ILE A 39 -9.97 7.65 -0.38
N ALA A 40 -8.89 7.27 0.29
CA ALA A 40 -8.29 5.95 0.22
C ALA A 40 -8.54 5.19 1.53
N TYR A 41 -8.97 3.95 1.36
CA TYR A 41 -9.00 2.90 2.36
C TYR A 41 -8.12 1.75 1.86
N HIS A 42 -7.72 0.83 2.75
CA HIS A 42 -7.12 -0.44 2.33
C HIS A 42 -8.05 -1.57 2.79
N GLY A 43 -7.89 -2.04 4.04
CA GLY A 43 -8.74 -3.08 4.61
C GLY A 43 -9.87 -2.56 5.50
N VAL A 44 -10.96 -3.32 5.57
CA VAL A 44 -12.06 -3.15 6.51
C VAL A 44 -12.12 -4.40 7.39
N SER A 45 -11.77 -4.26 8.66
CA SER A 45 -11.57 -5.37 9.60
C SER A 45 -12.74 -6.34 9.63
N ARG A 46 -12.44 -7.64 9.53
CA ARG A 46 -13.40 -8.73 9.82
C ARG A 46 -13.42 -9.07 11.31
N ARG A 47 -12.31 -8.78 12.01
CA ARG A 47 -12.09 -9.06 13.43
C ARG A 47 -11.32 -7.90 14.07
N ASP A 48 -10.09 -8.14 14.50
CA ASP A 48 -9.24 -7.23 15.28
C ASP A 48 -8.01 -6.72 14.49
N GLU A 49 -8.05 -6.79 13.15
CA GLU A 49 -6.96 -6.33 12.28
C GLU A 49 -6.65 -4.84 12.53
N HIS A 50 -7.68 -4.03 12.79
CA HIS A 50 -7.55 -2.63 13.20
C HIS A 50 -6.86 -2.43 14.56
N LEU A 51 -6.85 -3.42 15.46
CA LEU A 51 -6.09 -3.35 16.72
C LEU A 51 -4.60 -3.67 16.51
N TRP A 52 -4.30 -4.46 15.47
CA TRP A 52 -2.94 -4.76 15.07
C TRP A 52 -2.32 -3.64 14.23
N ASN A 53 -3.05 -3.17 13.21
CA ASN A 53 -2.59 -2.16 12.25
C ASN A 53 -3.73 -1.19 11.89
N ASP A 54 -3.89 -0.17 12.74
CA ASP A 54 -4.92 0.86 12.68
C ASP A 54 -4.71 1.89 11.54
N GLU A 55 -3.53 1.86 10.90
CA GLU A 55 -3.19 2.62 9.69
C GLU A 55 -3.63 1.92 8.40
N LEU A 56 -3.74 0.58 8.42
CA LEU A 56 -4.11 -0.24 7.26
C LEU A 56 -5.58 -0.67 7.28
N TYR A 57 -6.12 -0.95 8.47
CA TYR A 57 -7.49 -1.45 8.62
C TYR A 57 -8.37 -0.46 9.38
N VAL A 58 -9.53 -0.14 8.81
CA VAL A 58 -10.63 0.52 9.52
C VAL A 58 -11.67 -0.51 9.97
N THR A 59 -12.55 -0.17 10.92
CA THR A 59 -13.70 -1.04 11.21
C THR A 59 -14.89 -0.74 10.28
N PRO A 60 -15.84 -1.68 10.11
CA PRO A 60 -17.09 -1.42 9.39
C PRO A 60 -17.85 -0.21 9.97
N GLU A 61 -17.84 -0.03 11.29
CA GLU A 61 -18.50 1.08 11.98
C GLU A 61 -17.81 2.41 11.66
N HIS A 62 -16.48 2.42 11.55
CA HIS A 62 -15.73 3.59 11.11
C HIS A 62 -16.10 3.98 9.68
N LEU A 63 -16.10 3.03 8.75
CA LEU A 63 -16.51 3.26 7.37
C LEU A 63 -17.97 3.74 7.28
N ARG A 64 -18.90 3.09 7.98
CA ARG A 64 -20.31 3.52 8.06
C ARG A 64 -20.43 4.94 8.58
N ARG A 65 -19.69 5.32 9.63
CA ARG A 65 -19.68 6.69 10.16
C ARG A 65 -19.25 7.71 9.09
N ARG A 66 -18.27 7.37 8.25
CA ARG A 66 -17.87 8.23 7.11
C ARG A 66 -18.95 8.35 6.06
N LEU A 67 -19.56 7.24 5.66
CA LEU A 67 -20.62 7.24 4.65
C LEU A 67 -21.86 8.02 5.15
N THR A 68 -22.22 7.85 6.42
CA THR A 68 -23.28 8.65 7.07
C THR A 68 -22.95 10.14 7.05
N PHE A 69 -21.72 10.52 7.38
CA PHE A 69 -21.28 11.92 7.30
C PHE A 69 -21.39 12.45 5.87
N LEU A 70 -20.87 11.72 4.87
CA LEU A 70 -20.92 12.15 3.47
C LEU A 70 -22.36 12.37 3.01
N ARG A 71 -23.28 11.46 3.36
CA ARG A 71 -24.71 11.60 3.05
C ARG A 71 -25.34 12.79 3.77
N ALA A 72 -25.11 12.94 5.07
CA ALA A 72 -25.68 14.02 5.88
C ALA A 72 -25.21 15.41 5.41
N GLU A 73 -23.95 15.50 5.00
CA GLU A 73 -23.34 16.72 4.45
C GLU A 73 -23.53 16.85 2.93
N GLY A 74 -24.42 16.06 2.31
CA GLY A 74 -24.77 16.22 0.89
C GLY A 74 -23.60 16.06 -0.09
N TYR A 75 -22.61 15.25 0.24
CA TYR A 75 -21.54 14.89 -0.70
C TYR A 75 -22.08 13.98 -1.80
N VAL A 76 -21.64 14.24 -3.03
CA VAL A 76 -21.96 13.40 -4.19
C VAL A 76 -20.81 12.42 -4.39
N VAL A 77 -21.06 11.15 -4.07
CA VAL A 77 -20.08 10.06 -4.25
C VAL A 77 -20.11 9.61 -5.71
N LEU A 78 -19.07 9.97 -6.47
CA LEU A 78 -18.94 9.66 -7.89
C LEU A 78 -18.05 8.41 -8.10
N PRO A 79 -18.28 7.64 -9.18
CA PRO A 79 -17.24 6.78 -9.73
C PRO A 79 -15.96 7.58 -9.97
N LEU A 80 -14.80 7.06 -9.60
CA LEU A 80 -13.54 7.81 -9.68
C LEU A 80 -13.26 8.33 -11.09
N ARG A 81 -13.44 7.48 -12.11
CA ARG A 81 -13.27 7.84 -13.53
C ARG A 81 -14.10 9.06 -13.90
N GLU A 82 -15.40 9.02 -13.60
CA GLU A 82 -16.31 10.13 -13.86
C GLU A 82 -15.90 11.39 -13.08
N GLY A 83 -15.50 11.24 -11.82
CA GLY A 83 -14.98 12.33 -11.00
C GLY A 83 -13.76 13.00 -11.63
N LEU A 84 -12.79 12.23 -12.14
CA LEU A 84 -11.59 12.76 -12.78
C LEU A 84 -11.88 13.40 -14.14
N GLU A 85 -12.78 12.83 -14.93
CA GLU A 85 -13.24 13.42 -16.20
C GLU A 85 -13.95 14.76 -15.98
N ARG A 86 -14.87 14.83 -15.01
CA ARG A 86 -15.55 16.07 -14.62
C ARG A 86 -14.61 17.09 -13.98
N LEU A 87 -13.59 16.64 -13.25
CA LEU A 87 -12.55 17.52 -12.69
C LEU A 87 -11.82 18.26 -13.83
N THR A 88 -11.37 17.52 -14.85
CA THR A 88 -10.69 18.08 -16.02
C THR A 88 -11.63 18.99 -16.82
N ALA A 89 -12.89 18.60 -17.00
CA ALA A 89 -13.89 19.39 -17.73
C ALA A 89 -14.41 20.62 -16.95
N GLY A 90 -14.13 20.72 -15.64
CA GLY A 90 -14.65 21.78 -14.79
C GLY A 90 -16.16 21.68 -14.51
N THR A 91 -16.73 20.47 -14.55
CA THR A 91 -18.17 20.19 -14.42
C THR A 91 -18.51 19.34 -13.20
N LEU A 92 -17.64 19.32 -12.19
CA LEU A 92 -17.90 18.63 -10.94
C LEU A 92 -19.16 19.18 -10.24
N PRO A 93 -20.02 18.31 -9.69
CA PRO A 93 -21.07 18.76 -8.80
C PRO A 93 -20.48 19.36 -7.51
N PRO A 94 -21.24 20.21 -6.80
CA PRO A 94 -20.85 20.63 -5.45
C PRO A 94 -20.56 19.40 -4.56
N ARG A 95 -19.55 19.52 -3.70
CA ARG A 95 -19.19 18.48 -2.72
C ARG A 95 -18.91 17.10 -3.35
N ALA A 96 -18.29 17.07 -4.54
CA ALA A 96 -17.89 15.83 -5.19
C ALA A 96 -16.79 15.08 -4.40
N VAL A 97 -16.97 13.76 -4.26
CA VAL A 97 -16.02 12.85 -3.61
C VAL A 97 -15.95 11.52 -4.37
N ALA A 98 -14.79 10.89 -4.39
CA ALA A 98 -14.59 9.53 -4.89
C ALA A 98 -13.97 8.66 -3.77
N LEU A 99 -14.44 7.41 -3.66
CA LEU A 99 -13.93 6.44 -2.69
C LEU A 99 -13.03 5.43 -3.40
N THR A 100 -11.89 5.13 -2.79
CA THR A 100 -10.90 4.19 -3.33
C THR A 100 -10.48 3.20 -2.26
N PHE A 101 -10.27 1.94 -2.66
CA PHE A 101 -9.81 0.86 -1.80
C PHE A 101 -8.59 0.20 -2.45
N ASP A 102 -7.47 0.20 -1.75
CA ASP A 102 -6.21 -0.32 -2.28
C ASP A 102 -6.01 -1.81 -1.94
N ASP A 103 -4.94 -2.38 -2.51
CA ASP A 103 -4.51 -3.78 -2.40
C ASP A 103 -5.41 -4.84 -3.04
N GLY A 104 -6.72 -4.67 -2.94
CA GLY A 104 -7.72 -5.66 -3.34
C GLY A 104 -7.99 -6.70 -2.25
N PHE A 105 -7.90 -6.31 -0.97
CA PHE A 105 -8.13 -7.23 0.14
C PHE A 105 -9.51 -7.91 0.09
N ARG A 106 -9.55 -9.17 0.52
CA ARG A 106 -10.78 -9.98 0.52
C ARG A 106 -11.89 -9.38 1.38
N ASP A 107 -11.52 -8.72 2.48
CA ASP A 107 -12.45 -8.08 3.38
C ASP A 107 -13.24 -6.92 2.74
N PHE A 108 -12.78 -6.34 1.63
CA PHE A 108 -13.56 -5.38 0.86
C PHE A 108 -14.92 -5.96 0.43
N ALA A 109 -14.91 -7.18 -0.14
CA ALA A 109 -16.13 -7.83 -0.61
C ALA A 109 -17.08 -8.19 0.54
N ASP A 110 -16.51 -8.58 1.68
CA ASP A 110 -17.29 -9.08 2.81
C ASP A 110 -17.83 -7.94 3.70
N MET A 111 -17.04 -6.87 3.88
CA MET A 111 -17.30 -5.83 4.88
C MET A 111 -17.59 -4.45 4.27
N ALA A 112 -16.88 -4.05 3.22
CA ALA A 112 -17.06 -2.73 2.60
C ALA A 112 -18.24 -2.72 1.62
N LEU A 113 -18.34 -3.72 0.75
CA LEU A 113 -19.35 -3.78 -0.31
C LEU A 113 -20.80 -3.70 0.20
N PRO A 114 -21.20 -4.40 1.29
CA PRO A 114 -22.55 -4.26 1.83
C PRO A 114 -22.87 -2.82 2.26
N LEU A 115 -21.89 -2.12 2.86
CA LEU A 115 -22.04 -0.71 3.25
C LEU A 115 -22.11 0.19 2.01
N LEU A 116 -21.28 -0.04 0.99
CA LEU A 116 -21.35 0.72 -0.26
C LEU A 116 -22.73 0.58 -0.93
N SER A 117 -23.31 -0.64 -0.91
CA SER A 117 -24.67 -0.89 -1.40
C SER A 117 -25.74 -0.20 -0.56
N GLU A 118 -25.67 -0.27 0.77
CA GLU A 118 -26.57 0.44 1.71
C GLU A 118 -26.55 1.95 1.43
N PHE A 119 -25.37 2.48 1.07
CA PHE A 119 -25.19 3.90 0.85
C PHE A 119 -25.42 4.37 -0.59
N ASN A 120 -25.57 3.43 -1.54
CA ASN A 120 -25.46 3.68 -2.99
C ASN A 120 -24.18 4.48 -3.33
N ALA A 121 -23.07 4.10 -2.72
CA ALA A 121 -21.79 4.77 -2.84
C ALA A 121 -20.88 3.98 -3.79
N HIS A 122 -20.40 4.65 -4.84
CA HIS A 122 -19.45 4.06 -5.78
C HIS A 122 -18.04 3.98 -5.16
N ALA A 123 -17.30 2.94 -5.54
CA ALA A 123 -15.91 2.77 -5.14
C ALA A 123 -15.05 2.28 -6.31
N THR A 124 -13.77 2.65 -6.29
CA THR A 124 -12.74 2.06 -7.14
C THR A 124 -11.83 1.18 -6.29
N ALA A 125 -11.71 -0.10 -6.62
CA ALA A 125 -10.75 -1.00 -6.00
C ALA A 125 -9.49 -1.10 -6.88
N PHE A 126 -8.34 -0.74 -6.32
CA PHE A 126 -7.03 -0.91 -6.92
C PHE A 126 -6.46 -2.25 -6.48
N VAL A 127 -6.23 -3.13 -7.44
CA VAL A 127 -6.00 -4.55 -7.14
C VAL A 127 -4.60 -4.99 -7.52
N THR A 128 -3.90 -5.55 -6.53
CA THR A 128 -2.68 -6.34 -6.76
C THR A 128 -3.10 -7.72 -7.24
N THR A 129 -2.43 -8.29 -8.24
CA THR A 129 -2.93 -9.53 -8.88
C THR A 129 -2.11 -10.77 -8.61
N HIS A 130 -0.94 -10.66 -7.99
CA HIS A 130 -0.09 -11.81 -7.70
C HIS A 130 -0.82 -12.83 -6.82
N HIS A 131 -1.38 -12.37 -5.69
CA HIS A 131 -2.11 -13.21 -4.74
C HIS A 131 -3.56 -13.49 -5.14
N ALA A 132 -4.10 -12.75 -6.12
CA ALA A 132 -5.43 -13.04 -6.67
C ALA A 132 -5.47 -14.38 -7.44
N VAL A 133 -4.31 -14.86 -7.92
CA VAL A 133 -4.18 -16.10 -8.70
C VAL A 133 -4.01 -17.33 -7.80
N ASP A 134 -3.17 -17.25 -6.76
CA ASP A 134 -2.89 -18.40 -5.88
C ASP A 134 -3.84 -18.49 -4.67
N GLY A 135 -4.59 -17.42 -4.41
CA GLY A 135 -5.55 -17.29 -3.32
C GLY A 135 -4.91 -17.34 -1.93
N GLN A 136 -3.57 -17.35 -1.82
CA GLN A 136 -2.86 -17.47 -0.54
C GLN A 136 -2.86 -16.14 0.23
N PRO A 137 -2.71 -16.18 1.56
CA PRO A 137 -2.52 -14.96 2.32
C PRO A 137 -1.23 -14.27 1.90
N VAL A 138 -1.24 -12.94 1.94
CA VAL A 138 -0.06 -12.11 1.81
C VAL A 138 0.86 -12.44 2.99
N PHE A 139 1.91 -13.20 2.71
CA PHE A 139 2.75 -13.84 3.72
C PHE A 139 3.22 -12.89 4.82
N LEU A 140 3.68 -11.69 4.45
CA LEU A 140 4.21 -10.72 5.40
C LEU A 140 3.13 -10.11 6.30
N LEU A 141 1.90 -9.93 5.79
CA LEU A 141 0.77 -9.46 6.61
C LEU A 141 0.34 -10.55 7.59
N ALA A 142 0.20 -11.79 7.10
CA ALA A 142 -0.14 -12.95 7.93
C ALA A 142 0.90 -13.19 9.03
N LEU A 143 2.20 -13.09 8.71
CA LEU A 143 3.27 -13.25 9.67
C LEU A 143 3.20 -12.18 10.76
N ASP A 144 3.12 -10.90 10.39
CA ASP A 144 3.07 -9.81 11.38
C ASP A 144 1.84 -9.90 12.29
N TYR A 145 0.69 -10.30 11.72
CA TYR A 145 -0.54 -10.51 12.48
C TYR A 145 -0.40 -11.66 13.50
N LEU A 146 0.19 -12.79 13.11
CA LEU A 146 0.55 -13.87 14.05
C LEU A 146 1.50 -13.37 15.15
N LEU A 147 2.55 -12.65 14.78
CA LEU A 147 3.52 -12.13 15.76
C LEU A 147 2.88 -11.13 16.73
N TRP A 148 1.88 -10.36 16.30
CA TRP A 148 1.12 -9.45 17.16
C TRP A 148 0.20 -10.20 18.13
N HIS A 149 -0.44 -11.29 17.69
CA HIS A 149 -1.21 -12.18 18.58
C HIS A 149 -0.31 -12.84 19.63
N ALA A 150 0.93 -13.19 19.26
CA ALA A 150 1.92 -13.74 20.17
C ALA A 150 2.62 -12.70 21.08
N ARG A 151 2.17 -11.44 21.15
CA ARG A 151 2.87 -10.37 21.91
C ARG A 151 3.05 -10.64 23.41
N ALA A 152 2.25 -11.53 23.99
CA ALA A 152 2.37 -11.94 25.39
C ALA A 152 3.16 -13.25 25.58
N VAL A 153 3.56 -13.90 24.50
CA VAL A 153 4.30 -15.17 24.52
C VAL A 153 5.78 -14.88 24.80
N PRO A 154 6.42 -15.56 25.78
CA PRO A 154 7.85 -15.42 26.04
C PRO A 154 8.70 -15.79 24.83
N ALA A 155 9.92 -15.28 24.77
CA ALA A 155 10.83 -15.61 23.68
C ALA A 155 11.09 -17.12 23.59
N ARG A 156 11.08 -17.66 22.37
CA ARG A 156 11.26 -19.10 22.10
C ARG A 156 12.28 -19.33 21.00
N ASN A 157 12.93 -20.49 21.03
CA ASN A 157 13.72 -20.98 19.90
C ASN A 157 12.93 -22.07 19.19
N ALA A 158 12.82 -21.99 17.88
CA ALA A 158 12.09 -22.95 17.05
C ALA A 158 12.92 -23.37 15.84
N LEU A 159 12.65 -24.57 15.32
CA LEU A 159 13.17 -25.00 14.03
C LEU A 159 12.19 -24.53 12.95
N LEU A 160 12.60 -23.54 12.16
CA LEU A 160 11.79 -22.96 11.09
C LEU A 160 12.53 -23.10 9.76
N GLY A 161 11.89 -23.68 8.74
CA GLY A 161 12.50 -23.87 7.43
C GLY A 161 13.85 -24.61 7.44
N GLY A 162 14.11 -25.43 8.48
CA GLY A 162 15.35 -26.18 8.67
C GLY A 162 16.44 -25.49 9.50
N ALA A 163 16.23 -24.25 9.97
CA ALA A 163 17.19 -23.53 10.81
C ALA A 163 16.62 -23.18 12.19
N ARG A 164 17.49 -23.08 13.21
CA ARG A 164 17.09 -22.64 14.54
C ARG A 164 16.91 -21.12 14.52
N VAL A 165 15.70 -20.66 14.81
CA VAL A 165 15.31 -19.25 14.81
C VAL A 165 14.77 -18.87 16.18
N THR A 166 15.25 -17.75 16.73
CA THR A 166 14.68 -17.15 17.94
C THR A 166 13.48 -16.28 17.58
N LEU A 167 12.36 -16.47 18.27
CA LEU A 167 11.11 -15.74 18.10
C LEU A 167 10.87 -14.88 19.33
N GLU A 168 10.90 -13.57 19.13
CA GLU A 168 10.66 -12.55 20.16
C GLU A 168 9.52 -11.63 19.71
N THR A 169 8.49 -11.48 20.53
CA THR A 169 7.23 -10.81 20.13
C THR A 169 6.77 -9.72 21.09
N GLY A 170 7.45 -9.58 22.23
CA GLY A 170 7.03 -8.74 23.36
C GLY A 170 6.84 -7.26 23.04
N ASP A 171 7.59 -6.72 22.08
CA ASP A 171 7.45 -5.34 21.62
C ASP A 171 7.53 -5.23 20.08
N ARG A 172 7.29 -4.02 19.56
CA ARG A 172 7.28 -3.75 18.11
C ARG A 172 8.65 -4.03 17.45
N ALA A 173 9.75 -3.69 18.11
CA ALA A 173 11.08 -3.91 17.57
C ALA A 173 11.47 -5.40 17.58
N ALA A 174 11.06 -6.13 18.62
CA ALA A 174 11.21 -7.58 18.72
C ALA A 174 10.45 -8.28 17.59
N ARG A 175 9.18 -7.93 17.37
CA ARG A 175 8.38 -8.48 16.26
C ARG A 175 9.02 -8.19 14.90
N PHE A 176 9.52 -6.98 14.68
CA PHE A 176 10.23 -6.63 13.46
C PHE A 176 11.50 -7.47 13.24
N ARG A 177 12.35 -7.66 14.27
CA ARG A 177 13.52 -8.56 14.17
C ARG A 177 13.12 -10.02 13.93
N THR A 178 12.03 -10.47 14.55
CA THR A 178 11.49 -11.82 14.33
C THR A 178 11.00 -12.00 12.90
N ARG A 179 10.25 -11.03 12.36
CA ARG A 179 9.84 -11.00 10.96
C ARG A 179 11.03 -11.16 10.01
N GLU A 180 12.08 -10.36 10.17
CA GLU A 180 13.29 -10.46 9.33
C GLU A 180 13.95 -11.85 9.40
N ARG A 181 14.07 -12.43 10.60
CA ARG A 181 14.65 -13.78 10.79
C ARG A 181 13.82 -14.88 10.13
N VAL A 182 12.50 -14.78 10.20
CA VAL A 182 11.58 -15.72 9.54
C VAL A 182 11.63 -15.55 8.03
N GLU A 183 11.59 -14.32 7.52
CA GLU A 183 11.67 -14.04 6.09
C GLU A 183 12.99 -14.53 5.47
N GLN A 184 14.10 -14.44 6.22
CA GLN A 184 15.40 -14.99 5.81
C GLN A 184 15.35 -16.48 5.48
N GLN A 185 14.42 -17.25 6.07
CA GLN A 185 14.27 -18.68 5.75
C GLN A 185 13.73 -18.93 4.33
N LEU A 186 13.15 -17.90 3.70
CA LEU A 186 12.69 -17.93 2.31
C LEU A 186 13.71 -17.37 1.33
N ARG A 187 14.77 -16.68 1.80
CA ARG A 187 15.76 -16.03 0.93
C ARG A 187 16.69 -17.07 0.29
N GLY A 188 17.09 -16.83 -0.95
CA GLY A 188 18.01 -17.70 -1.69
C GLY A 188 17.41 -19.00 -2.22
N ARG A 189 16.13 -19.28 -1.94
CA ARG A 189 15.37 -20.40 -2.51
C ARG A 189 14.19 -19.90 -3.33
N ARG A 190 13.76 -20.67 -4.34
CA ARG A 190 12.53 -20.39 -5.09
C ARG A 190 11.31 -20.84 -4.28
N ALA A 191 11.05 -20.14 -3.17
CA ALA A 191 9.94 -20.49 -2.27
C ALA A 191 8.60 -20.43 -3.03
N THR A 192 7.81 -21.47 -2.89
CA THR A 192 6.45 -21.60 -3.42
C THR A 192 5.43 -20.97 -2.45
N PRO A 193 4.17 -20.76 -2.88
CA PRO A 193 3.10 -20.37 -1.96
C PRO A 193 2.88 -21.40 -0.83
N ALA A 194 3.05 -22.69 -1.12
CA ALA A 194 2.99 -23.76 -0.12
C ALA A 194 4.11 -23.64 0.94
N ASP A 195 5.36 -23.32 0.52
CA ASP A 195 6.46 -23.12 1.46
C ASP A 195 6.21 -21.95 2.42
N ARG A 196 5.55 -20.89 1.93
CA ARG A 196 5.18 -19.73 2.75
C ARG A 196 4.09 -20.08 3.76
N MET A 197 3.07 -20.81 3.33
CA MET A 197 2.01 -21.29 4.21
C MET A 197 2.57 -22.21 5.30
N GLN A 198 3.42 -23.16 4.91
CA GLN A 198 4.09 -24.07 5.83
C GLN A 198 4.89 -23.30 6.90
N LEU A 199 5.64 -22.27 6.49
CA LEU A 199 6.41 -21.45 7.41
C LEU A 199 5.51 -20.65 8.38
N LEU A 200 4.34 -20.15 7.93
CA LEU A 200 3.36 -19.51 8.82
C LEU A 200 2.82 -20.50 9.86
N VAL A 201 2.52 -21.74 9.46
CA VAL A 201 2.06 -22.81 10.37
C VAL A 201 3.15 -23.17 11.38
N GLU A 202 4.41 -23.25 10.96
CA GLU A 202 5.55 -23.51 11.86
C GLU A 202 5.72 -22.38 12.89
N VAL A 203 5.62 -21.12 12.47
CA VAL A 203 5.67 -19.95 13.37
C VAL A 203 4.51 -19.97 14.37
N ALA A 204 3.29 -20.19 13.90
CA ALA A 204 2.11 -20.24 14.77
C ALA A 204 2.25 -21.35 15.82
N ARG A 205 2.63 -22.57 15.40
CA ARG A 205 2.87 -23.69 16.31
C ARG A 205 3.95 -23.38 17.34
N ALA A 206 5.05 -22.78 16.92
CA ALA A 206 6.15 -22.43 17.83
C ALA A 206 5.74 -21.42 18.91
N LEU A 207 4.75 -20.58 18.62
CA LEU A 207 4.23 -19.54 19.50
C LEU A 207 2.93 -19.95 20.20
N ASP A 208 2.56 -21.24 20.18
CA ASP A 208 1.30 -21.78 20.72
C ASP A 208 0.04 -21.05 20.20
N LEU A 209 0.06 -20.64 18.93
CA LEU A 209 -1.08 -20.04 18.25
C LEU A 209 -1.79 -21.05 17.35
N ASP A 210 -3.12 -20.91 17.25
CA ASP A 210 -3.91 -21.63 16.25
C ASP A 210 -3.91 -20.85 14.91
N ALA A 211 -3.11 -21.33 13.96
CA ALA A 211 -3.02 -20.75 12.63
C ALA A 211 -4.35 -20.81 11.85
N ILE A 212 -5.15 -21.86 12.03
CA ILE A 212 -6.42 -22.02 11.31
C ILE A 212 -7.42 -20.99 11.85
N GLN A 213 -7.47 -20.82 13.16
CA GLN A 213 -8.31 -19.82 13.79
C GLN A 213 -7.91 -18.41 13.34
N LEU A 214 -6.63 -18.06 13.36
CA LEU A 214 -6.14 -16.70 13.08
C LEU A 214 -6.07 -16.36 11.59
N LEU A 215 -5.66 -17.31 10.74
CA LEU A 215 -5.41 -17.12 9.31
C LEU A 215 -6.34 -17.95 8.42
N GLY A 216 -7.56 -18.24 8.91
CA GLY A 216 -8.58 -18.99 8.18
C GLY A 216 -8.82 -18.49 6.74
N ALA A 217 -9.70 -19.17 6.00
CA ALA A 217 -9.75 -19.14 4.53
C ALA A 217 -9.75 -17.75 3.84
N ASP A 218 -10.09 -16.66 4.52
CA ASP A 218 -10.20 -15.31 3.95
C ASP A 218 -9.30 -14.25 4.62
N MET A 219 -8.56 -14.58 5.70
CA MET A 219 -7.76 -13.59 6.45
C MET A 219 -6.44 -13.27 5.75
N MET A 220 -6.07 -11.98 5.69
CA MET A 220 -4.83 -11.47 5.08
C MET A 220 -4.68 -11.83 3.60
N ARG A 221 -5.80 -11.98 2.88
CA ARG A 221 -5.84 -12.40 1.47
C ARG A 221 -6.29 -11.29 0.55
N ILE A 222 -5.87 -11.40 -0.69
CA ILE A 222 -6.41 -10.62 -1.81
C ILE A 222 -7.62 -11.37 -2.37
N MET A 223 -8.62 -10.63 -2.88
CA MET A 223 -9.75 -11.20 -3.59
C MET A 223 -9.27 -12.11 -4.73
N THR A 224 -9.90 -13.28 -4.87
CA THR A 224 -9.64 -14.17 -6.01
C THR A 224 -10.22 -13.60 -7.30
N ILE A 225 -9.81 -14.11 -8.45
CA ILE A 225 -10.40 -13.74 -9.75
C ILE A 225 -11.92 -13.97 -9.78
N GLU A 226 -12.39 -15.04 -9.14
CA GLU A 226 -13.82 -15.33 -9.03
C GLU A 226 -14.53 -14.25 -8.20
N THR A 227 -13.97 -13.89 -7.05
CA THR A 227 -14.50 -12.81 -6.19
C THR A 227 -14.52 -11.48 -6.94
N LEU A 228 -13.44 -11.13 -7.64
CA LEU A 228 -13.34 -9.89 -8.42
C LEU A 228 -14.40 -9.82 -9.52
N ARG A 229 -14.63 -10.94 -10.23
CA ARG A 229 -15.65 -11.03 -11.29
C ARG A 229 -17.08 -10.90 -10.73
N ALA A 230 -17.29 -11.34 -9.50
CA ALA A 230 -18.60 -11.30 -8.84
C ALA A 230 -18.96 -9.91 -8.27
N LEU A 231 -18.03 -8.95 -8.24
CA LEU A 231 -18.31 -7.60 -7.74
C LEU A 231 -19.32 -6.87 -8.65
N PRO A 232 -20.31 -6.17 -8.08
CA PRO A 232 -21.32 -5.47 -8.87
C PRO A 232 -20.69 -4.28 -9.59
N THR A 233 -20.63 -4.37 -10.92
CA THR A 233 -20.05 -3.33 -11.79
C THR A 233 -20.79 -2.00 -11.72
N SER A 234 -22.03 -1.98 -11.20
CA SER A 234 -22.79 -0.76 -10.92
C SER A 234 -22.22 0.04 -9.75
N LEU A 235 -21.52 -0.60 -8.80
CA LEU A 235 -20.96 0.05 -7.61
C LEU A 235 -19.45 0.09 -7.60
N VAL A 236 -18.79 -0.93 -8.16
CA VAL A 236 -17.34 -1.10 -8.06
C VAL A 236 -16.68 -1.03 -9.42
N ASP A 237 -15.64 -0.21 -9.52
CA ASP A 237 -14.70 -0.20 -10.64
C ASP A 237 -13.36 -0.82 -10.22
N LEU A 238 -12.78 -1.67 -11.08
CA LEU A 238 -11.50 -2.35 -10.80
C LEU A 238 -10.38 -1.70 -11.61
N GLN A 239 -9.30 -1.32 -10.94
CA GLN A 239 -8.19 -0.57 -11.53
C GLN A 239 -6.83 -1.10 -11.04
N LEU A 240 -5.74 -0.54 -11.61
CA LEU A 240 -4.40 -1.12 -11.53
C LEU A 240 -3.71 -0.81 -10.20
N HIS A 241 -3.03 -1.80 -9.63
CA HIS A 241 -2.17 -1.61 -8.46
C HIS A 241 -0.85 -2.38 -8.55
N THR A 242 -0.35 -2.57 -9.78
CA THR A 242 0.81 -3.43 -10.12
C THR A 242 0.57 -4.91 -9.76
N HIS A 243 1.39 -5.81 -10.30
CA HIS A 243 1.15 -7.23 -10.09
C HIS A 243 1.54 -7.65 -8.67
N ARG A 244 2.73 -7.26 -8.21
CA ARG A 244 3.38 -7.70 -6.96
C ARG A 244 3.49 -6.59 -5.91
N HIS A 245 2.65 -5.56 -6.00
CA HIS A 245 2.64 -4.42 -5.07
C HIS A 245 4.02 -3.75 -4.95
N ARG A 246 4.61 -3.37 -6.09
CA ARG A 246 5.94 -2.71 -6.14
C ARG A 246 6.06 -1.76 -7.33
N MET A 247 6.95 -0.79 -7.20
CA MET A 247 7.31 0.16 -8.25
C MET A 247 8.80 0.05 -8.59
N PRO A 248 9.20 -0.91 -9.47
CA PRO A 248 10.59 -1.07 -9.86
C PRO A 248 11.11 0.17 -10.59
N ALA A 249 12.36 0.56 -10.31
CA ALA A 249 13.01 1.67 -11.01
C ALA A 249 13.38 1.31 -12.48
N ALA A 250 13.67 0.04 -12.74
CA ALA A 250 13.96 -0.43 -14.10
C ALA A 250 12.68 -0.49 -14.95
N ALA A 251 12.70 0.20 -16.09
CA ALA A 251 11.52 0.35 -16.97
C ALA A 251 10.97 -1.01 -17.44
N GLU A 252 11.83 -1.97 -17.79
CA GLU A 252 11.40 -3.28 -18.25
C GLU A 252 10.75 -4.12 -17.15
N GLU A 253 11.14 -3.90 -15.89
CA GLU A 253 10.49 -4.54 -14.75
C GLU A 253 9.16 -3.90 -14.41
N LEU A 254 9.08 -2.56 -14.45
CA LEU A 254 7.83 -1.83 -14.25
C LEU A 254 6.80 -2.20 -15.34
N GLN A 255 7.23 -2.27 -16.60
CA GLN A 255 6.35 -2.71 -17.69
C GLN A 255 5.83 -4.13 -17.46
N ARG A 256 6.68 -5.06 -17.02
CA ARG A 256 6.26 -6.43 -16.65
C ARG A 256 5.25 -6.43 -15.50
N GLU A 257 5.43 -5.60 -14.48
CA GLU A 257 4.46 -5.45 -13.39
C GLU A 257 3.09 -4.96 -13.88
N LEU A 258 3.07 -4.04 -14.83
CA LEU A 258 1.83 -3.50 -15.42
C LEU A 258 1.16 -4.51 -16.35
N ASP A 259 1.93 -5.16 -17.23
CA ASP A 259 1.44 -6.18 -18.17
C ASP A 259 0.83 -7.37 -17.44
N ASP A 260 1.53 -7.92 -16.44
CA ASP A 260 1.00 -8.99 -15.60
C ASP A 260 -0.27 -8.55 -14.87
N ASN A 261 -0.32 -7.31 -14.37
CA ASN A 261 -1.47 -6.79 -13.65
C ASN A 261 -2.70 -6.67 -14.54
N ARG A 262 -2.58 -6.01 -15.69
CA ARG A 262 -3.67 -5.85 -16.66
C ARG A 262 -4.12 -7.19 -17.22
N ARG A 263 -3.19 -8.11 -17.53
CA ARG A 263 -3.53 -9.44 -18.05
C ARG A 263 -4.39 -10.23 -17.07
N VAL A 264 -4.01 -10.26 -15.79
CA VAL A 264 -4.78 -10.99 -14.77
C VAL A 264 -6.11 -10.28 -14.49
N LEU A 265 -6.12 -8.96 -14.32
CA LEU A 265 -7.36 -8.19 -14.11
C LEU A 265 -8.35 -8.32 -15.26
N GLY A 266 -7.87 -8.34 -16.50
CA GLY A 266 -8.70 -8.53 -17.70
C GLY A 266 -9.47 -9.85 -17.73
N THR A 267 -9.11 -10.83 -16.91
CA THR A 267 -9.89 -12.07 -16.75
C THR A 267 -11.09 -11.93 -15.81
N ALA A 268 -11.12 -10.88 -14.98
CA ALA A 268 -12.20 -10.56 -14.06
C ALA A 268 -13.09 -9.41 -14.56
N ILE A 269 -12.54 -8.52 -15.40
CA ILE A 269 -13.20 -7.29 -15.84
C ILE A 269 -13.85 -7.49 -17.23
N PRO A 270 -15.10 -7.04 -17.45
CA PRO A 270 -15.72 -7.05 -18.77
C PRO A 270 -14.91 -6.26 -19.81
N SER A 271 -14.85 -6.76 -21.05
CA SER A 271 -13.98 -6.21 -22.12
C SER A 271 -14.23 -4.76 -22.49
N GLU A 272 -15.45 -4.26 -22.26
CA GLU A 272 -15.87 -2.88 -22.52
C GLU A 272 -15.37 -1.88 -21.48
N ARG A 273 -14.79 -2.35 -20.36
CA ARG A 273 -14.26 -1.49 -19.31
C ARG A 273 -12.79 -1.18 -19.52
N CYS A 274 -12.47 0.09 -19.39
CA CYS A 274 -11.10 0.57 -19.45
C CYS A 274 -10.36 0.32 -18.13
N VAL A 275 -9.14 -0.21 -18.24
CA VAL A 275 -8.21 -0.44 -17.13
C VAL A 275 -6.97 0.43 -17.38
N ASP A 276 -7.10 1.70 -17.03
CA ASP A 276 -6.19 2.79 -17.41
C ASP A 276 -5.84 3.73 -16.24
N THR A 277 -6.33 3.43 -15.04
CA THR A 277 -6.05 4.21 -13.83
C THR A 277 -5.18 3.39 -12.89
N LEU A 278 -4.07 3.97 -12.44
CA LEU A 278 -3.11 3.33 -11.57
C LEU A 278 -3.22 3.92 -10.16
N CYS A 279 -3.07 3.09 -9.14
CA CYS A 279 -2.68 3.53 -7.82
C CYS A 279 -1.24 3.07 -7.57
N TYR A 280 -0.36 3.98 -7.18
CA TYR A 280 1.02 3.61 -6.87
C TYR A 280 1.08 2.86 -5.54
N PRO A 281 1.64 1.63 -5.49
CA PRO A 281 1.95 0.95 -4.23
C PRO A 281 2.67 1.88 -3.25
N SER A 282 2.14 2.00 -2.02
CA SER A 282 2.64 2.90 -0.98
C SER A 282 2.73 4.40 -1.35
N GLY A 283 2.17 4.81 -2.49
CA GLY A 283 2.32 6.15 -3.06
C GLY A 283 3.70 6.42 -3.68
N GLU A 284 4.55 5.40 -3.82
CA GLU A 284 5.91 5.52 -4.37
C GLU A 284 5.86 5.73 -5.88
N HIS A 285 6.40 6.84 -6.35
CA HIS A 285 6.41 7.18 -7.78
C HIS A 285 7.70 7.91 -8.13
N ASP A 286 8.19 7.66 -9.35
CA ASP A 286 9.33 8.33 -9.94
C ASP A 286 8.86 9.05 -11.22
N PRO A 287 9.06 10.38 -11.34
CA PRO A 287 8.79 11.10 -12.57
C PRO A 287 9.44 10.50 -13.83
N ALA A 288 10.57 9.79 -13.69
CA ALA A 288 11.22 9.07 -14.79
C ALA A 288 10.34 7.98 -15.42
N SER A 289 9.35 7.45 -14.68
CA SER A 289 8.41 6.45 -15.18
C SER A 289 7.24 7.02 -15.99
N PHE A 290 7.02 8.35 -15.97
CA PHE A 290 5.78 8.94 -16.50
C PHE A 290 5.60 8.74 -18.00
N ASP A 291 6.67 8.80 -18.79
CA ASP A 291 6.57 8.59 -20.24
C ASP A 291 6.25 7.13 -20.58
N LEU A 292 6.81 6.18 -19.83
CA LEU A 292 6.42 4.76 -19.92
C LEU A 292 4.94 4.56 -19.56
N LEU A 293 4.48 5.16 -18.45
CA LEU A 293 3.08 5.05 -18.02
C LEU A 293 2.11 5.61 -19.07
N ARG A 294 2.43 6.76 -19.67
CA ARG A 294 1.64 7.33 -20.78
C ARG A 294 1.65 6.43 -22.01
N ALA A 295 2.82 5.94 -22.43
CA ALA A 295 2.95 5.04 -23.57
C ALA A 295 2.18 3.73 -23.36
N TRP A 296 2.13 3.23 -22.12
CA TRP A 296 1.36 2.04 -21.74
C TRP A 296 -0.15 2.30 -21.61
N GLY A 297 -0.57 3.57 -21.70
CA GLY A 297 -1.97 4.00 -21.69
C GLY A 297 -2.55 4.30 -20.31
N VAL A 298 -1.71 4.53 -19.27
CA VAL A 298 -2.19 5.06 -17.99
C VAL A 298 -2.64 6.50 -18.18
N ARG A 299 -3.92 6.77 -17.94
CA ARG A 299 -4.52 8.11 -18.02
C ARG A 299 -4.37 8.89 -16.73
N HIS A 300 -4.58 8.21 -15.61
CA HIS A 300 -4.49 8.81 -14.28
C HIS A 300 -3.70 7.90 -13.34
N ALA A 301 -2.95 8.49 -12.42
CA ALA A 301 -2.28 7.74 -11.37
C ALA A 301 -2.39 8.42 -10.00
N LEU A 302 -2.80 7.64 -8.99
CA LEU A 302 -3.10 8.10 -7.64
C LEU A 302 -1.92 7.85 -6.70
N THR A 303 -1.62 8.84 -5.87
CA THR A 303 -0.55 8.82 -4.87
C THR A 303 -1.14 8.74 -3.45
N CYS A 304 -0.31 8.71 -2.41
CA CYS A 304 -0.76 8.92 -1.03
C CYS A 304 -0.50 10.36 -0.54
N LEU A 305 -0.28 11.31 -1.46
CA LEU A 305 -0.07 12.71 -1.12
C LEU A 305 -1.39 13.33 -0.66
N PRO A 306 -1.48 13.82 0.59
CA PRO A 306 -2.70 14.39 1.12
C PRO A 306 -3.10 15.66 0.35
N GLY A 307 -4.38 15.74 -0.03
CA GLY A 307 -4.92 16.90 -0.72
C GLY A 307 -6.21 16.60 -1.46
N LEU A 308 -6.80 17.66 -2.02
CA LEU A 308 -7.86 17.54 -3.01
C LEU A 308 -7.24 17.51 -4.40
N ALA A 309 -7.70 16.60 -5.25
CA ALA A 309 -7.27 16.55 -6.64
C ALA A 309 -7.71 17.81 -7.39
N SER A 310 -6.81 18.38 -8.19
CA SER A 310 -7.02 19.63 -8.92
C SER A 310 -6.72 19.44 -10.41
N PRO A 311 -7.45 20.12 -11.32
CA PRO A 311 -7.20 20.00 -12.76
C PRO A 311 -5.85 20.61 -13.19
N LEU A 312 -5.21 21.37 -12.30
CA LEU A 312 -3.88 21.98 -12.52
C LEU A 312 -2.73 21.01 -12.24
N GLU A 313 -3.03 19.83 -11.69
CA GLU A 313 -2.01 18.85 -11.31
C GLU A 313 -1.71 17.90 -12.45
N ASN A 314 -0.50 17.32 -12.45
CA ASN A 314 -0.17 16.25 -13.38
C ASN A 314 -1.16 15.09 -13.16
N PRO A 315 -1.84 14.58 -14.20
CA PRO A 315 -2.81 13.49 -14.06
C PRO A 315 -2.19 12.18 -13.54
N LEU A 316 -0.86 12.05 -13.59
CA LEU A 316 -0.11 10.94 -12.99
C LEU A 316 0.28 11.18 -11.52
N ILE A 317 -0.22 12.25 -10.90
CA ILE A 317 0.00 12.60 -9.49
C ILE A 317 -1.31 13.09 -8.87
N ILE A 318 -2.35 12.26 -8.93
CA ILE A 318 -3.63 12.55 -8.27
C ILE A 318 -3.46 12.42 -6.76
N ARG A 319 -3.81 13.48 -6.03
CA ARG A 319 -3.80 13.51 -4.56
C ARG A 319 -5.03 12.86 -3.97
N ARG A 320 -4.86 12.24 -2.80
CA ARG A 320 -5.95 11.66 -2.01
C ARG A 320 -5.59 11.60 -0.54
N TRP A 321 -6.59 11.48 0.31
CA TRP A 321 -6.42 11.28 1.74
C TRP A 321 -6.62 9.82 2.10
N THR A 322 -5.69 9.22 2.83
CA THR A 322 -5.92 7.91 3.45
C THR A 322 -6.67 8.11 4.77
N ASP A 323 -7.88 7.57 4.87
CA ASP A 323 -8.66 7.56 6.12
C ASP A 323 -8.32 6.29 6.90
N THR A 324 -7.92 6.48 8.15
CA THR A 324 -7.48 5.41 9.05
C THR A 324 -8.21 5.54 10.39
N MET A 325 -8.08 4.56 11.27
CA MET A 325 -8.68 4.63 12.61
C MET A 325 -8.16 5.82 13.43
N GLY A 326 -6.94 6.29 13.12
CA GLY A 326 -6.34 7.46 13.76
C GLY A 326 -6.92 8.81 13.31
N VAL A 327 -7.72 8.86 12.24
CA VAL A 327 -8.33 10.09 11.73
C VAL A 327 -9.61 10.40 12.51
N SER A 328 -9.62 11.47 13.29
CA SER A 328 -10.83 11.93 14.00
C SER A 328 -11.87 12.52 13.04
N ASP A 329 -13.14 12.51 13.42
CA ASP A 329 -14.25 13.08 12.63
C ASP A 329 -14.04 14.56 12.25
N LEU A 330 -13.48 15.36 13.16
CA LEU A 330 -13.12 16.75 12.88
C LEU A 330 -12.07 16.87 11.76
N MET A 331 -11.08 15.98 11.76
CA MET A 331 -10.02 15.98 10.75
C MET A 331 -10.59 15.51 9.41
N PHE A 332 -11.42 14.47 9.42
CA PHE A 332 -12.09 13.99 8.22
C PHE A 332 -12.96 15.10 7.58
N SER A 333 -13.80 15.77 8.37
CA SER A 333 -14.60 16.91 7.88
C SER A 333 -13.72 18.02 7.29
N ALA A 334 -12.59 18.34 7.94
CA ALA A 334 -11.64 19.34 7.46
C ALA A 334 -10.92 18.91 6.17
N MET A 335 -10.60 17.62 6.00
CA MET A 335 -10.05 17.06 4.76
C MET A 335 -11.09 17.17 3.63
N MET A 336 -12.36 16.87 3.93
CA MET A 336 -13.44 16.85 2.95
C MET A 336 -13.85 18.26 2.48
N SER A 337 -13.82 19.25 3.37
CA SER A 337 -14.04 20.66 3.01
C SER A 337 -12.83 21.26 2.29
N GLY A 338 -11.62 20.78 2.58
CA GLY A 338 -10.36 21.33 2.10
C GLY A 338 -9.70 22.30 3.08
N VAL A 339 -10.33 22.62 4.22
CA VAL A 339 -9.68 23.44 5.27
C VAL A 339 -8.36 22.80 5.75
N ALA A 340 -8.27 21.47 5.74
CA ALA A 340 -7.05 20.76 6.11
C ALA A 340 -5.88 21.02 5.16
N THR A 341 -6.10 21.45 3.91
CA THR A 341 -5.03 21.74 2.95
C THR A 341 -4.28 23.03 3.26
N ALA A 342 -4.89 23.96 3.99
CA ALA A 342 -4.25 25.18 4.46
C ALA A 342 -3.39 24.97 5.71
N LEU A 343 -3.53 23.81 6.36
CA LEU A 343 -2.77 23.46 7.55
C LEU A 343 -1.48 22.75 7.13
N PRO A 344 -0.34 23.02 7.79
CA PRO A 344 0.87 22.25 7.59
C PRO A 344 0.55 20.75 7.78
N SER A 345 0.81 19.98 6.73
CA SER A 345 0.80 18.52 6.78
C SER A 345 2.24 18.04 6.69
N ARG A 346 2.56 16.95 7.41
CA ARG A 346 3.71 16.17 7.01
C ARG A 346 3.36 15.53 5.67
N ALA A 347 4.29 15.48 4.73
CA ALA A 347 4.24 14.44 3.72
C ALA A 347 4.13 13.11 4.48
N THR A 348 3.05 12.38 4.25
CA THR A 348 2.94 10.99 4.70
C THR A 348 4.01 10.24 3.91
N ILE A 349 5.21 10.16 4.47
CA ILE A 349 6.20 9.17 4.07
C ILE A 349 5.48 7.84 4.22
N GLY A 350 5.53 7.00 3.17
CA GLY A 350 4.90 5.70 3.12
C GLY A 350 5.18 4.86 4.36
N LEU A 351 4.44 3.75 4.48
CA LEU A 351 4.66 2.68 5.45
C LEU A 351 6.11 2.66 5.94
N PRO A 352 6.38 2.57 7.25
CA PRO A 352 7.72 2.70 7.80
C PRO A 352 8.69 1.85 6.98
N GLN A 353 9.52 2.52 6.19
CA GLN A 353 10.70 1.91 5.59
C GLN A 353 11.44 1.23 6.75
N PRO A 354 11.77 -0.07 6.65
CA PRO A 354 12.65 -0.69 7.63
C PRO A 354 13.86 0.23 7.77
N ALA A 355 14.15 0.64 9.01
CA ALA A 355 15.21 1.60 9.30
C ALA A 355 16.44 1.26 8.44
N ALA A 356 16.91 2.21 7.63
CA ALA A 356 18.03 2.00 6.73
C ALA A 356 19.14 1.29 7.50
N VAL A 357 19.38 0.02 7.15
CA VAL A 357 20.46 -0.77 7.72
C VAL A 357 21.74 -0.04 7.28
N PRO A 358 22.57 0.47 8.21
CA PRO A 358 23.84 1.05 7.81
C PRO A 358 24.61 -0.03 7.03
N PRO A 359 25.28 0.32 5.92
CA PRO A 359 25.96 -0.66 5.11
C PRO A 359 26.91 -1.49 5.98
N PRO A 360 26.99 -2.82 5.77
CA PRO A 360 27.89 -3.65 6.53
C PRO A 360 29.30 -3.04 6.44
N ARG A 361 29.93 -2.82 7.60
CA ARG A 361 31.32 -2.37 7.68
C ARG A 361 32.14 -3.27 6.77
N ARG A 362 32.80 -2.67 5.77
CA ARG A 362 33.74 -3.35 4.87
C ARG A 362 34.92 -3.89 5.68
N SER A 363 34.79 -5.07 6.27
CA SER A 363 35.91 -5.79 6.87
C SER A 363 35.62 -7.28 7.02
N ALA A 364 35.29 -7.95 5.91
CA ALA A 364 35.33 -9.42 5.85
C ALA A 364 35.55 -10.01 4.44
N TRP A 365 35.52 -9.20 3.37
CA TRP A 365 35.69 -9.69 2.00
C TRP A 365 37.15 -9.88 1.53
N ASN A 366 38.15 -9.48 2.34
CA ASN A 366 39.58 -9.58 1.98
C ASN A 366 40.32 -10.79 2.60
N ARG A 367 39.64 -11.83 3.08
CA ARG A 367 40.30 -13.05 3.61
C ARG A 367 40.04 -14.35 2.86
N MET A 368 39.45 -14.29 1.66
CA MET A 368 39.19 -15.48 0.83
C MET A 368 39.64 -15.33 -0.64
N ARG A 369 40.75 -14.63 -0.88
CA ARG A 369 41.52 -14.81 -2.12
C ARG A 369 42.99 -14.94 -1.76
N GLY A 370 43.44 -16.19 -1.61
CA GLY A 370 44.85 -16.52 -1.72
C GLY A 370 45.26 -16.31 -3.17
N THR A 371 46.10 -15.31 -3.42
CA THR A 371 46.85 -15.17 -4.67
C THR A 371 48.11 -16.03 -4.60
N PRO A 372 48.43 -16.85 -5.62
CA PRO A 372 49.71 -17.55 -5.69
C PRO A 372 50.85 -16.54 -5.91
N SER A 373 51.96 -16.74 -5.20
CA SER A 373 53.18 -15.95 -5.37
C SER A 373 53.87 -16.29 -6.68
N VAL A 374 54.01 -15.30 -7.57
CA VAL A 374 54.92 -15.38 -8.72
C VAL A 374 56.23 -14.71 -8.30
N ARG A 375 57.30 -15.50 -8.27
CA ARG A 375 58.68 -15.07 -8.04
C ARG A 375 59.16 -14.20 -9.19
N SER A 376 59.66 -13.01 -8.88
CA SER A 376 60.43 -12.17 -9.80
C SER A 376 61.85 -12.71 -9.92
N GLY A 377 62.16 -13.34 -11.07
CA GLY A 377 63.52 -13.70 -11.48
C GLY A 377 64.17 -12.56 -12.25
N THR A 378 65.28 -12.08 -11.71
CA THR A 378 66.27 -11.21 -12.34
C THR A 378 66.92 -11.90 -13.53
N THR A 379 66.99 -11.26 -14.70
CA THR A 379 68.06 -11.58 -15.67
C THR A 379 68.40 -10.39 -16.56
N GLN A 380 69.70 -10.24 -16.77
CA GLN A 380 70.42 -9.15 -17.40
C GLN A 380 70.26 -9.11 -18.93
N SER A 381 70.57 -7.93 -19.46
CA SER A 381 70.80 -7.62 -20.86
C SER A 381 71.89 -8.47 -21.52
N VAL A 382 71.61 -9.02 -22.70
CA VAL A 382 72.63 -9.28 -23.74
C VAL A 382 72.03 -8.96 -25.12
N THR A 383 72.91 -8.40 -25.93
CA THR A 383 72.80 -7.74 -27.23
C THR A 383 72.58 -8.65 -28.44
N ALA A 384 71.99 -8.03 -29.47
CA ALA A 384 72.34 -8.08 -30.90
C ALA A 384 71.89 -9.24 -31.84
N LYS A 385 71.19 -8.75 -32.88
CA LYS A 385 71.22 -9.05 -34.33
C LYS A 385 70.10 -9.91 -34.96
N PRO A 386 69.72 -9.58 -36.23
CA PRO A 386 68.49 -10.02 -36.89
C PRO A 386 68.73 -11.05 -38.01
N GLU A 387 67.67 -11.73 -38.46
CA GLU A 387 67.38 -12.20 -39.84
C GLU A 387 66.09 -13.06 -39.77
N ARG A 388 65.04 -12.76 -40.56
CA ARG A 388 64.63 -13.42 -41.82
C ARG A 388 64.68 -14.95 -41.68
N GLU A 389 63.58 -15.69 -41.74
CA GLU A 389 62.64 -15.86 -42.87
C GLU A 389 61.19 -16.10 -42.43
#